data_AF-A0A7V1I0A0-F1
#
_entry.id   AF-A0A7V1I0A0-F1
#
_cell.length_a   1.000
_cell.length_b   1.000
_cell.length_c   1.000
_cell.angle_alpha   90.00
_cell.angle_beta   90.00
_cell.angle_gamma   90.00
#
_symmetry.space_group_name_H-M   'P 1'
#
loop_
_entity.id
_entity.type
_entity.pdbx_description
1 polymer ?
#
loop_
_entity_poly.entity_id
_entity_poly.type
_entity_poly.pdbx_seq_one_letter_code
_entity_poly.pdbx_strand_id
1 'polypeptide(L)'
;MKEDNKKSMEAGESIIARLILALSVVFFISWFTYHSIDNWSVMFTSLDFAHIDSAAYNTAHGKFMYSNAKMINFWSEHITPILLIVSGFYFFSDGYWFIFFFQSFMLGLAAVPLFLIARDILKNEWAALFIALGYLANGKVQMGALADYHMWSCTALFLFSAFYAMSKRRWGWYALFSILLLSVKEDAPALLFGLGLYSAFVMKAYRQAVYTWLLCAFVAAVSFLVVFPQLRYWDDYKYATYYGWLGDGALNIALNFISSPLEMIGKLTQGGARIKAWYSFSLQYGFLPFLSPIGMAMLFLPSMELFLSNYWRM
;
A
#
# COMPACT_ATOMS: atom_id res chain seq x y z
N MET A 1 17.88 -23.68 38.55
CA MET A 1 19.24 -23.48 38.00
C MET A 1 19.38 -23.79 36.51
N LYS A 2 19.26 -25.04 36.02
CA LYS A 2 19.34 -25.31 34.56
C LYS A 2 18.18 -24.72 33.76
N GLU A 3 16.98 -24.73 34.32
CA GLU A 3 15.78 -24.19 33.66
C GLU A 3 15.75 -22.65 33.67
N ASP A 4 16.25 -22.04 34.74
CA ASP A 4 16.41 -20.58 34.84
C ASP A 4 17.48 -20.07 33.86
N ASN A 5 18.60 -20.79 33.73
CA ASN A 5 19.65 -20.46 32.75
C ASN A 5 19.14 -20.59 31.30
N LYS A 6 18.30 -21.59 31.02
CA LYS A 6 17.70 -21.75 29.68
C LYS A 6 16.74 -20.59 29.37
N LYS A 7 15.87 -20.22 30.30
CA LYS A 7 14.96 -19.08 30.14
C LYS A 7 15.69 -17.76 30.01
N SER A 8 16.79 -17.55 30.75
CA SER A 8 17.60 -16.33 30.63
C SER A 8 18.33 -16.25 29.28
N MET A 9 18.80 -17.40 28.76
CA MET A 9 19.41 -17.46 27.43
C MET A 9 18.39 -17.18 26.32
N GLU A 10 17.22 -17.83 26.37
CA GLU A 10 16.13 -17.59 25.41
C GLU A 10 15.63 -16.14 25.44
N ALA A 11 15.56 -15.53 26.62
CA ALA A 11 15.24 -14.12 26.77
C ALA A 11 16.34 -13.20 26.17
N GLY A 12 17.61 -13.54 26.37
CA GLY A 12 18.75 -12.82 25.77
C GLY A 12 18.74 -12.87 24.24
N GLU A 13 18.50 -14.06 23.66
CA GLU A 13 18.39 -14.23 22.20
C GLU A 13 17.21 -13.46 21.61
N SER A 14 16.05 -13.41 22.30
CA SER A 14 14.89 -12.61 21.89
C SER A 14 15.20 -11.12 21.87
N ILE A 15 15.94 -10.62 22.86
CA ILE A 15 16.36 -9.21 22.92
C ILE A 15 17.30 -8.89 21.74
N ILE A 16 18.28 -9.75 21.47
CA ILE A 16 19.22 -9.57 20.36
C ILE A 16 18.48 -9.49 19.03
N ALA A 17 17.54 -10.41 18.75
CA ALA A 17 16.78 -10.39 17.51
C ALA A 17 16.00 -9.08 17.31
N ARG A 18 15.39 -8.56 18.38
CA ARG A 18 14.65 -7.27 18.34
C ARG A 18 15.57 -6.07 18.18
N LEU A 19 16.76 -6.09 18.78
CA LEU A 19 17.78 -5.06 18.60
C LEU A 19 18.27 -5.04 17.15
N ILE A 20 18.53 -6.21 16.55
CA ILE A 20 18.91 -6.32 15.13
C ILE A 20 17.80 -5.72 14.26
N LEU A 21 16.53 -6.08 14.49
CA LEU A 21 15.40 -5.50 13.77
C LEU A 21 15.38 -3.96 13.88
N ALA A 22 15.48 -3.43 15.10
CA ALA A 22 15.45 -1.99 15.33
C ALA A 22 16.59 -1.27 14.60
N LEU A 23 17.81 -1.81 14.68
CA LEU A 23 18.97 -1.27 13.96
C LEU A 23 18.80 -1.36 12.44
N SER A 24 18.25 -2.46 11.92
CA SER A 24 17.97 -2.61 10.49
C SER A 24 16.91 -1.64 9.99
N VAL A 25 15.86 -1.37 10.79
CA VAL A 25 14.84 -0.36 10.45
C VAL A 25 15.45 1.04 10.45
N VAL A 26 16.21 1.41 11.48
CA VAL A 26 16.89 2.72 11.54
C VAL A 26 17.87 2.88 10.38
N PHE A 27 18.64 1.84 10.08
CA PHE A 27 19.56 1.83 8.94
C PHE A 27 18.81 2.02 7.62
N PHE A 28 17.73 1.26 7.38
CA PHE A 28 16.90 1.38 6.18
C PHE A 28 16.38 2.82 6.03
N ILE A 29 15.76 3.37 7.08
CA ILE A 29 15.18 4.71 7.04
C ILE A 29 16.26 5.74 6.74
N SER A 30 17.39 5.68 7.43
CA SER A 30 18.47 6.66 7.27
C SER A 30 19.12 6.57 5.87
N TRP A 31 19.41 5.35 5.41
CA TRP A 31 20.05 5.07 4.13
C TRP A 31 19.19 5.54 2.96
N PHE A 32 17.92 5.12 2.92
CA PHE A 32 17.04 5.47 1.82
C PHE A 32 16.60 6.93 1.86
N THR A 33 16.45 7.53 3.04
CA THR A 33 16.23 8.99 3.14
C THR A 33 17.40 9.76 2.52
N TYR A 34 18.63 9.40 2.90
CA TYR A 34 19.84 10.05 2.37
C TYR A 34 19.93 9.94 0.84
N HIS A 35 19.77 8.72 0.31
CA HIS A 35 19.90 8.51 -1.14
C HIS A 35 18.76 9.09 -1.96
N SER A 36 17.53 9.14 -1.43
CA SER A 36 16.43 9.81 -2.13
C SER A 36 16.62 11.32 -2.17
N ILE A 37 17.19 11.92 -1.12
CA ILE A 37 17.60 13.34 -1.12
C ILE A 37 18.74 13.57 -2.12
N ASP A 38 19.72 12.67 -2.17
CA ASP A 38 20.85 12.75 -3.10
C ASP A 38 20.35 12.69 -4.57
N ASN A 39 19.49 11.72 -4.90
CA ASN A 39 18.83 11.61 -6.20
C ASN A 39 18.07 12.90 -6.57
N TRP A 40 17.32 13.47 -5.61
CA TRP A 40 16.64 14.73 -5.81
C TRP A 40 17.61 15.87 -6.09
N SER A 41 18.72 15.94 -5.36
CA SER A 41 19.70 17.03 -5.49
C SER A 41 20.41 17.06 -6.85
N VAL A 42 20.55 15.91 -7.51
CA VAL A 42 21.08 15.79 -8.87
C VAL A 42 19.99 15.85 -9.96
N MET A 43 18.78 16.27 -9.61
CA MET A 43 17.61 16.40 -10.49
C MET A 43 17.20 15.06 -11.14
N PHE A 44 17.50 13.94 -10.49
CA PHE A 44 17.02 12.62 -10.91
C PHE A 44 15.61 12.38 -10.36
N THR A 45 14.66 13.23 -10.77
CA THR A 45 13.26 13.21 -10.31
C THR A 45 12.30 13.28 -11.49
N SER A 46 11.07 12.84 -11.27
CA SER A 46 10.01 12.82 -12.27
C SER A 46 9.08 14.02 -12.14
N LEU A 47 8.30 14.24 -13.21
CA LEU A 47 7.19 15.18 -13.20
C LEU A 47 6.09 14.77 -12.20
N ASP A 48 5.98 13.47 -11.91
CA ASP A 48 5.00 12.95 -10.95
C ASP A 48 5.34 13.36 -9.51
N PHE A 49 6.63 13.33 -9.16
CA PHE A 49 7.10 13.90 -7.90
C PHE A 49 6.72 15.38 -7.76
N ALA A 50 7.07 16.20 -8.76
CA ALA A 50 6.75 17.63 -8.76
C ALA A 50 5.22 17.86 -8.67
N HIS A 51 4.43 16.95 -9.26
CA HIS A 51 2.97 16.99 -9.18
C HIS A 51 2.47 16.81 -7.75
N ILE A 52 2.96 15.79 -7.04
CA ILE A 52 2.61 15.47 -5.66
C ILE A 52 3.13 16.53 -4.68
N ASP A 53 4.41 16.87 -4.78
CA ASP A 53 5.08 17.76 -3.84
C ASP A 53 4.48 19.17 -3.89
N SER A 54 4.29 19.72 -5.09
CA SER A 54 3.67 21.04 -5.23
C SER A 54 2.22 21.06 -4.73
N ALA A 55 1.47 19.96 -4.86
CA ALA A 55 0.12 19.87 -4.32
C ALA A 55 0.11 19.87 -2.77
N ALA A 56 1.03 19.15 -2.14
CA ALA A 56 1.20 19.16 -0.69
C ALA A 56 1.61 20.54 -0.17
N TYR A 57 2.62 21.16 -0.80
CA TYR A 57 3.09 22.49 -0.46
C TYR A 57 2.00 23.56 -0.60
N ASN A 58 1.30 23.58 -1.75
CA ASN A 58 0.26 24.57 -2.02
C ASN A 58 -0.95 24.42 -1.10
N THR A 59 -1.23 23.21 -0.62
CA THR A 59 -2.28 22.96 0.39
C THR A 59 -2.01 23.71 1.68
N ALA A 60 -0.76 23.71 2.15
CA ALA A 60 -0.35 24.49 3.32
C ALA A 60 -0.45 26.02 3.09
N HIS A 61 -0.36 26.45 1.83
CA HIS A 61 -0.33 27.86 1.43
C HIS A 61 -1.68 28.35 0.84
N GLY A 62 -2.78 27.68 1.18
CA GLY A 62 -4.14 28.15 0.86
C GLY A 62 -4.67 27.76 -0.52
N LYS A 63 -3.89 27.03 -1.32
CA LYS A 63 -4.33 26.46 -2.61
C LYS A 63 -4.48 24.95 -2.48
N PHE A 64 -5.63 24.53 -1.93
CA PHE A 64 -5.91 23.13 -1.61
C PHE A 64 -5.65 22.18 -2.79
N MET A 65 -4.67 21.29 -2.62
CA MET A 65 -4.22 20.27 -3.56
C MET A 65 -3.89 20.79 -4.97
N TYR A 66 -3.62 22.07 -5.14
CA TYR A 66 -3.26 22.60 -6.45
C TYR A 66 -1.83 22.22 -6.83
N SER A 67 -1.64 21.61 -8.00
CA SER A 67 -0.30 21.26 -8.48
C SER A 67 0.23 22.27 -9.50
N ASN A 68 1.45 22.75 -9.29
CA ASN A 68 2.14 23.61 -10.25
C ASN A 68 2.67 22.84 -11.47
N ALA A 69 2.93 21.54 -11.32
CA ALA A 69 3.51 20.72 -12.40
C ALA A 69 2.50 20.42 -13.52
N LYS A 70 1.22 20.22 -13.15
CA LYS A 70 0.15 19.93 -14.11
C LYS A 70 -0.94 21.01 -14.19
N MET A 71 -0.86 22.04 -13.35
CA MET A 71 -1.81 23.17 -13.31
C MET A 71 -3.26 22.75 -13.02
N ILE A 72 -3.45 21.66 -12.28
CA ILE A 72 -4.75 21.08 -11.90
C ILE A 72 -4.79 20.80 -10.39
N ASN A 73 -5.97 20.50 -9.87
CA ASN A 73 -6.10 19.94 -8.53
C ASN A 73 -5.62 18.48 -8.54
N PHE A 74 -4.63 18.12 -7.73
CA PHE A 74 -4.08 16.76 -7.62
C PHE A 74 -5.15 15.70 -7.31
N TRP A 75 -6.17 16.04 -6.52
CA TRP A 75 -7.29 15.13 -6.22
C TRP A 75 -8.25 14.94 -7.40
N SER A 76 -8.11 15.72 -8.47
CA SER A 76 -8.73 15.37 -9.74
C SER A 76 -8.05 14.18 -10.40
N GLU A 77 -6.86 13.73 -9.99
CA GLU A 77 -6.24 12.49 -10.50
C GLU A 77 -6.21 11.40 -9.43
N HIS A 78 -5.73 11.74 -8.22
CA HIS A 78 -5.58 10.80 -7.11
C HIS A 78 -6.08 11.40 -5.80
N ILE A 79 -7.06 10.76 -5.17
CA ILE A 79 -7.60 11.18 -3.88
C ILE A 79 -6.75 10.51 -2.79
N THR A 80 -5.82 11.26 -2.23
CA THR A 80 -4.85 10.75 -1.26
C THR A 80 -4.82 11.57 0.04
N PRO A 81 -5.80 11.37 0.94
CA PRO A 81 -5.84 12.09 2.22
C PRO A 81 -4.56 11.98 3.06
N ILE A 82 -3.77 10.91 2.90
CA ILE A 82 -2.47 10.73 3.58
C ILE A 82 -1.48 11.87 3.27
N LEU A 83 -1.59 12.48 2.09
CA LEU A 83 -0.73 13.59 1.66
C LEU A 83 -0.95 14.85 2.51
N LEU A 84 -2.08 14.94 3.24
CA LEU A 84 -2.32 16.02 4.20
C LEU A 84 -1.34 15.98 5.38
N ILE A 85 -0.77 14.82 5.72
CA ILE A 85 0.30 14.74 6.73
C ILE A 85 1.54 15.47 6.24
N VAL A 86 1.91 15.26 4.96
CA VAL A 86 3.03 15.97 4.31
C VAL A 86 2.71 17.45 4.18
N SER A 87 1.48 17.80 3.78
CA SER A 87 1.02 19.19 3.73
C SER A 87 1.14 19.88 5.09
N GLY A 88 0.81 19.17 6.18
CA GLY A 88 0.93 19.68 7.54
C GLY A 88 2.36 20.03 7.94
N PHE A 89 3.36 19.33 7.40
CA PHE A 89 4.77 19.65 7.65
C PHE A 89 5.16 21.00 7.03
N TYR A 90 4.61 21.35 5.87
CA TYR A 90 4.87 22.62 5.19
C TYR A 90 4.32 23.85 5.92
N PHE A 91 3.53 23.70 6.99
CA PHE A 91 3.23 24.82 7.89
C PHE A 91 4.42 25.25 8.76
N PHE A 92 5.41 24.37 8.94
CA PHE A 92 6.54 24.60 9.84
C PHE A 92 7.86 24.78 9.09
N SER A 93 8.02 24.13 7.93
CA SER A 93 9.27 24.14 7.16
C SER A 93 9.03 23.80 5.70
N ASP A 94 9.70 24.51 4.80
CA ASP A 94 9.73 24.24 3.35
C ASP A 94 10.74 23.14 2.99
N GLY A 95 11.14 22.33 3.97
CA GLY A 95 12.14 21.27 3.80
C GLY A 95 11.63 20.11 2.95
N TYR A 96 12.00 20.10 1.67
CA TYR A 96 11.71 19.02 0.71
C TYR A 96 12.15 17.61 1.18
N TRP A 97 13.12 17.52 2.10
CA TRP A 97 13.63 16.26 2.64
C TRP A 97 12.56 15.45 3.40
N PHE A 98 11.55 16.11 3.97
CA PHE A 98 10.57 15.44 4.83
C PHE A 98 9.77 14.39 4.09
N ILE A 99 9.41 14.64 2.84
CA ILE A 99 8.60 13.70 2.04
C ILE A 99 9.36 12.39 1.78
N PHE A 100 10.68 12.48 1.55
CA PHE A 100 11.56 11.31 1.38
C PHE A 100 11.80 10.57 2.69
N PHE A 101 11.98 11.31 3.79
CA PHE A 101 12.02 10.73 5.12
C PHE A 101 10.73 9.99 5.45
N PHE A 102 9.58 10.61 5.18
CA PHE A 102 8.26 10.04 5.45
C PHE A 102 8.03 8.73 4.68
N GLN A 103 8.37 8.68 3.39
CA GLN A 103 8.32 7.44 2.61
C GLN A 103 9.23 6.35 3.18
N SER A 104 10.50 6.68 3.45
CA SER A 104 11.46 5.71 4.00
C SER A 104 11.05 5.23 5.39
N PHE A 105 10.52 6.13 6.22
CA PHE A 105 9.97 5.84 7.53
C PHE A 105 8.81 4.84 7.45
N MET A 106 7.84 5.09 6.57
CA MET A 106 6.67 4.22 6.42
C MET A 106 7.05 2.82 5.91
N LEU A 107 7.94 2.73 4.92
CA LEU A 107 8.46 1.46 4.41
C LEU A 107 9.29 0.72 5.47
N GLY A 108 10.25 1.39 6.10
CA GLY A 108 11.09 0.79 7.13
C GLY A 108 10.29 0.29 8.32
N LEU A 109 9.35 1.11 8.82
CA LEU A 109 8.54 0.78 9.99
C LEU A 109 7.58 -0.38 9.72
N ALA A 110 7.18 -0.63 8.46
CA ALA A 110 6.34 -1.77 8.10
C ALA A 110 6.98 -3.13 8.46
N ALA A 111 8.31 -3.21 8.58
CA ALA A 111 8.99 -4.42 9.03
C ALA A 111 8.59 -4.82 10.47
N VAL A 112 8.19 -3.86 11.31
CA VAL A 112 7.82 -4.12 12.73
C VAL A 112 6.53 -4.93 12.86
N PRO A 113 5.36 -4.51 12.33
CA PRO A 113 4.16 -5.35 12.39
C PRO A 113 4.36 -6.67 11.64
N LEU A 114 5.14 -6.69 10.54
CA LEU A 114 5.45 -7.93 9.84
C LEU A 114 6.24 -8.92 10.72
N PHE A 115 7.25 -8.45 11.44
CA PHE A 115 7.98 -9.23 12.44
C PHE A 115 7.03 -9.79 13.51
N LEU A 116 6.14 -8.96 14.05
CA LEU A 116 5.20 -9.39 15.08
C LEU A 116 4.23 -10.46 14.56
N ILE A 117 3.74 -10.33 13.33
CA ILE A 117 2.91 -11.34 12.66
C ILE A 117 3.70 -12.64 12.49
N ALA A 118 4.91 -12.57 11.93
CA ALA A 118 5.74 -13.73 11.66
C ALA A 118 6.12 -14.47 12.94
N ARG A 119 6.46 -13.74 14.01
CA ARG A 119 6.74 -14.30 15.34
C ARG A 119 5.53 -15.05 15.89
N ASP A 120 4.35 -14.47 15.75
CA ASP A 120 3.14 -15.08 16.27
C ASP A 120 2.72 -16.33 15.49
N ILE A 121 3.07 -16.43 14.20
CA ILE A 121 2.80 -17.60 13.35
C ILE A 121 3.87 -18.68 13.55
N LEU A 122 5.15 -18.32 13.41
CA LEU A 122 6.29 -19.25 13.41
C LEU A 122 6.74 -19.65 14.82
N LYS A 123 6.28 -18.94 15.85
CA LYS A 123 6.66 -19.14 17.26
C LYS A 123 8.17 -19.10 17.50
N ASN A 124 8.90 -18.35 16.66
CA ASN A 124 10.35 -18.24 16.72
C ASN A 124 10.77 -16.80 16.35
N GLU A 125 11.53 -16.15 17.23
CA GLU A 125 11.97 -14.76 17.06
C GLU A 125 12.97 -14.59 15.91
N TRP A 126 13.91 -15.54 15.74
CA TRP A 126 14.90 -15.49 14.66
C TRP A 126 14.26 -15.72 13.30
N ALA A 127 13.34 -16.68 13.19
CA ALA A 127 12.58 -16.90 11.96
C ALA A 127 11.74 -15.68 11.59
N ALA A 128 11.11 -15.03 12.58
CA ALA A 128 10.40 -13.78 12.37
C ALA A 128 11.32 -12.64 11.91
N LEU A 129 12.51 -12.55 12.50
CA LEU A 129 13.53 -11.60 12.09
C LEU A 129 13.94 -11.84 10.64
N PHE A 130 14.18 -13.09 10.23
CA PHE A 130 14.50 -13.41 8.83
C PHE A 130 13.42 -12.97 7.86
N ILE A 131 12.14 -13.11 8.20
CA ILE A 131 11.04 -12.60 7.37
C ILE A 131 11.08 -11.07 7.27
N ALA A 132 11.28 -10.37 8.38
CA ALA A 132 11.35 -8.91 8.39
C ALA A 132 12.59 -8.37 7.64
N LEU A 133 13.75 -9.01 7.81
CA LEU A 133 14.96 -8.70 7.04
C LEU A 133 14.77 -9.00 5.56
N GLY A 134 14.09 -10.10 5.22
CA GLY A 134 13.74 -10.42 3.83
C GLY A 134 12.85 -9.35 3.18
N TYR A 135 11.94 -8.74 3.95
CA TYR A 135 11.15 -7.59 3.50
C TYR A 135 12.02 -6.35 3.27
N LEU A 136 12.90 -5.99 4.21
CA LEU A 136 13.81 -4.83 4.07
C LEU A 136 14.85 -5.03 2.96
N ALA A 137 15.26 -6.27 2.72
CA ALA A 137 16.18 -6.67 1.65
C ALA A 137 15.48 -6.87 0.29
N ASN A 138 14.16 -6.76 0.23
CA ASN A 138 13.42 -6.97 -1.00
C ASN A 138 13.70 -5.83 -1.99
N GLY A 139 14.29 -6.15 -3.14
CA GLY A 139 14.66 -5.16 -4.15
C GLY A 139 13.49 -4.28 -4.63
N LYS A 140 12.24 -4.75 -4.63
CA LYS A 140 11.08 -3.92 -4.98
C LYS A 140 10.73 -2.90 -3.88
N VAL A 141 10.87 -3.29 -2.61
CA VAL A 141 10.69 -2.38 -1.46
C VAL A 141 11.78 -1.32 -1.47
N GLN A 142 13.03 -1.72 -1.71
CA GLN A 142 14.16 -0.80 -1.81
C GLN A 142 14.04 0.17 -3.00
N MET A 143 13.64 -0.34 -4.17
CA MET A 143 13.36 0.50 -5.33
C MET A 143 12.22 1.49 -5.05
N GLY A 144 11.17 1.05 -4.34
CA GLY A 144 10.10 1.95 -3.91
C GLY A 144 10.55 3.02 -2.92
N ALA A 145 11.58 2.76 -2.11
CA ALA A 145 12.15 3.75 -1.20
C ALA A 145 13.04 4.78 -1.93
N LEU A 146 13.81 4.34 -2.93
CA LEU A 146 14.69 5.17 -3.78
C LEU A 146 13.96 5.94 -4.88
N ALA A 147 12.82 5.45 -5.32
CA ALA A 147 11.98 6.14 -6.27
C ALA A 147 11.46 7.44 -5.66
N ASP A 148 11.01 8.34 -6.54
CA ASP A 148 10.26 9.51 -6.13
C ASP A 148 9.12 9.16 -5.18
N TYR A 149 8.77 10.12 -4.32
CA TYR A 149 7.73 9.91 -3.34
C TYR A 149 6.43 9.42 -3.99
N HIS A 150 5.88 8.34 -3.43
CA HIS A 150 4.56 7.86 -3.80
C HIS A 150 3.77 7.43 -2.56
N MET A 151 2.48 7.80 -2.49
CA MET A 151 1.60 7.57 -1.34
C MET A 151 1.50 6.08 -0.94
N TRP A 152 1.52 5.18 -1.93
CA TRP A 152 1.62 3.72 -1.78
C TRP A 152 2.72 3.23 -0.83
N SER A 153 3.78 4.01 -0.57
CA SER A 153 4.80 3.71 0.44
C SER A 153 4.23 3.49 1.85
N CYS A 154 3.07 4.08 2.15
CA CYS A 154 2.39 3.96 3.45
C CYS A 154 1.62 2.63 3.61
N THR A 155 1.29 1.96 2.50
CA THR A 155 0.36 0.82 2.49
C THR A 155 0.87 -0.37 3.27
N ALA A 156 2.16 -0.71 3.16
CA ALA A 156 2.71 -1.88 3.84
C ALA A 156 2.54 -1.78 5.37
N LEU A 157 2.90 -0.61 5.94
CA LEU A 157 2.77 -0.38 7.38
C LEU A 157 1.32 -0.52 7.84
N PHE A 158 0.39 0.15 7.16
CA PHE A 158 -1.03 0.14 7.57
C PHE A 158 -1.69 -1.20 7.35
N LEU A 159 -1.42 -1.88 6.23
CA LEU A 159 -1.97 -3.19 5.93
C LEU A 159 -1.47 -4.24 6.92
N PHE A 160 -0.16 -4.29 7.21
CA PHE A 160 0.41 -5.22 8.17
C PHE A 160 -0.08 -4.91 9.59
N SER A 161 -0.17 -3.64 9.97
CA SER A 161 -0.67 -3.26 11.30
C SER A 161 -2.15 -3.58 11.47
N ALA A 162 -2.97 -3.38 10.43
CA ALA A 162 -4.38 -3.78 10.41
C ALA A 162 -4.50 -5.31 10.54
N PHE A 163 -3.75 -6.07 9.75
CA PHE A 163 -3.75 -7.53 9.83
C PHE A 163 -3.31 -8.03 11.22
N TYR A 164 -2.25 -7.44 11.78
CA TYR A 164 -1.77 -7.76 13.12
C TYR A 164 -2.85 -7.50 14.18
N ALA A 165 -3.44 -6.30 14.19
CA ALA A 165 -4.52 -5.96 15.11
C ALA A 165 -5.74 -6.88 14.96
N MET A 166 -6.11 -7.20 13.71
CA MET A 166 -7.19 -8.15 13.39
C MET A 166 -6.89 -9.53 13.96
N SER A 167 -5.69 -10.07 13.76
CA SER A 167 -5.26 -11.38 14.29
C SER A 167 -5.34 -11.46 15.82
N LYS A 168 -5.17 -10.32 16.50
CA LYS A 168 -5.30 -10.16 17.95
C LYS A 168 -6.71 -9.79 18.41
N ARG A 169 -7.69 -9.70 17.49
CA ARG A 169 -9.06 -9.23 17.73
C ARG A 169 -9.11 -7.85 18.41
N ARG A 170 -8.11 -7.01 18.18
CA ARG A 170 -8.04 -5.63 18.67
C ARG A 170 -8.75 -4.71 17.68
N TRP A 171 -10.08 -4.76 17.68
CA TRP A 171 -10.90 -4.15 16.63
C TRP A 171 -10.78 -2.63 16.50
N GLY A 172 -10.52 -1.91 17.59
CA GLY A 172 -10.26 -0.46 17.53
C GLY A 172 -8.99 -0.14 16.74
N TRP A 173 -7.90 -0.89 16.98
CA TRP A 173 -6.65 -0.74 16.22
C TRP A 173 -6.81 -1.21 14.77
N TYR A 174 -7.56 -2.29 14.54
CA TYR A 174 -7.89 -2.73 13.19
C TYR A 174 -8.63 -1.64 12.40
N ALA A 175 -9.64 -1.02 13.01
CA ALA A 175 -10.38 0.07 12.39
C ALA A 175 -9.48 1.28 12.11
N LEU A 176 -8.64 1.70 13.07
CA LEU A 176 -7.69 2.80 12.88
C LEU A 176 -6.78 2.56 11.68
N PHE A 177 -6.08 1.42 11.63
CA PHE A 177 -5.17 1.11 10.53
C PHE A 177 -5.90 0.87 9.20
N SER A 178 -7.16 0.42 9.24
CA SER A 178 -7.99 0.33 8.04
C SER A 178 -8.32 1.71 7.48
N ILE A 179 -8.70 2.68 8.33
CA ILE A 179 -8.93 4.07 7.92
C ILE A 179 -7.65 4.70 7.39
N LEU A 180 -6.51 4.48 8.06
CA LEU A 180 -5.21 4.95 7.58
C LEU A 180 -4.84 4.32 6.22
N LEU A 181 -5.10 3.03 6.02
CA LEU A 181 -4.91 2.39 4.71
C LEU A 181 -5.80 3.03 3.63
N LEU A 182 -7.06 3.29 3.91
CA LEU A 182 -7.97 3.94 2.98
C LEU A 182 -7.61 5.42 2.70
N SER A 183 -6.88 6.06 3.60
CA SER A 183 -6.35 7.41 3.38
C SER A 183 -5.20 7.45 2.36
N VAL A 184 -4.60 6.30 2.03
CA VAL A 184 -3.45 6.25 1.13
C VAL A 184 -3.82 6.69 -0.27
N LYS A 185 -4.89 6.11 -0.83
CA LYS A 185 -5.31 6.33 -2.21
C LYS A 185 -6.72 5.76 -2.46
N GLU A 186 -7.42 6.28 -3.47
CA GLU A 186 -8.80 5.91 -3.84
C GLU A 186 -9.02 4.42 -4.17
N ASP A 187 -7.96 3.72 -4.58
CA ASP A 187 -7.91 2.31 -4.98
C ASP A 187 -7.48 1.37 -3.83
N ALA A 188 -7.03 1.91 -2.69
CA ALA A 188 -6.75 1.16 -1.47
C ALA A 188 -7.91 0.30 -0.92
N PRO A 189 -9.22 0.61 -1.15
CA PRO A 189 -10.32 -0.28 -0.80
C PRO A 189 -10.15 -1.71 -1.31
N ALA A 190 -9.49 -1.94 -2.46
CA ALA A 190 -9.27 -3.28 -3.01
C ALA A 190 -8.38 -4.15 -2.10
N LEU A 191 -7.34 -3.56 -1.50
CA LEU A 191 -6.46 -4.26 -0.54
C LEU A 191 -7.21 -4.58 0.75
N LEU A 192 -7.92 -3.59 1.29
CA LEU A 192 -8.65 -3.75 2.55
C LEU A 192 -9.81 -4.75 2.41
N PHE A 193 -10.45 -4.82 1.23
CA PHE A 193 -11.47 -5.82 0.92
C PHE A 193 -10.94 -7.25 1.12
N GLY A 194 -9.69 -7.51 0.74
CA GLY A 194 -9.00 -8.78 0.98
C GLY A 194 -8.86 -9.14 2.46
N LEU A 195 -8.62 -8.14 3.34
CA LEU A 195 -8.65 -8.38 4.79
C LEU A 195 -10.05 -8.72 5.29
N GLY A 196 -11.10 -8.13 4.69
CA GLY A 196 -12.49 -8.51 4.97
C GLY A 196 -12.78 -9.98 4.62
N LEU A 197 -12.25 -10.47 3.49
CA LEU A 197 -12.33 -11.89 3.12
C LEU A 197 -11.63 -12.78 4.16
N TYR A 198 -10.42 -12.40 4.59
CA TYR A 198 -9.71 -13.14 5.64
C TYR A 198 -10.52 -13.16 6.95
N SER A 199 -11.07 -12.02 7.36
CA SER A 199 -11.94 -11.91 8.55
C SER A 199 -13.15 -12.84 8.47
N ALA A 200 -13.83 -12.91 7.33
CA ALA A 200 -15.00 -13.76 7.13
C ALA A 200 -14.65 -15.26 7.05
N PHE A 201 -13.71 -15.62 6.17
CA PHE A 201 -13.51 -17.01 5.78
C PHE A 201 -12.53 -17.76 6.67
N VAL A 202 -11.51 -17.08 7.19
CA VAL A 202 -10.50 -17.68 8.09
C VAL A 202 -10.89 -17.47 9.54
N MET A 203 -11.17 -16.22 9.94
CA MET A 203 -11.43 -15.90 11.35
C MET A 203 -12.88 -16.09 11.79
N LYS A 204 -13.81 -16.28 10.84
CA LYS A 204 -15.26 -16.35 11.09
C LYS A 204 -15.81 -15.11 11.82
N ALA A 205 -15.13 -13.98 11.67
CA ALA A 205 -15.49 -12.67 12.22
C ALA A 205 -16.34 -11.91 11.18
N TYR A 206 -17.55 -12.39 10.95
CA TYR A 206 -18.44 -11.90 9.90
C TYR A 206 -18.84 -10.44 10.09
N ARG A 207 -19.09 -10.01 11.33
CA ARG A 207 -19.46 -8.63 11.65
C ARG A 207 -18.37 -7.65 11.19
N GLN A 208 -17.12 -8.00 11.43
CA GLN A 208 -15.96 -7.19 11.07
C GLN A 208 -15.73 -7.22 9.56
N ALA A 209 -15.92 -8.36 8.91
CA ALA A 209 -15.89 -8.42 7.45
C ALA A 209 -16.93 -7.48 6.81
N VAL A 210 -18.17 -7.50 7.29
CA VAL A 210 -19.24 -6.60 6.81
C VAL A 210 -18.87 -5.15 7.04
N TYR A 211 -18.38 -4.77 8.22
CA TYR A 211 -17.95 -3.39 8.49
C TYR A 211 -16.82 -2.95 7.57
N THR A 212 -15.84 -3.82 7.33
CA THR A 212 -14.74 -3.55 6.41
C THR A 212 -15.25 -3.32 4.99
N TRP A 213 -16.15 -4.18 4.49
CA TRP A 213 -16.68 -4.03 3.13
C TRP A 213 -17.60 -2.82 2.97
N LEU A 214 -18.41 -2.50 3.97
CA LEU A 214 -19.22 -1.27 3.97
C LEU A 214 -18.33 -0.03 3.94
N LEU A 215 -17.23 -0.03 4.71
CA LEU A 215 -16.26 1.07 4.69
C LEU A 215 -15.55 1.19 3.33
N CYS A 216 -15.11 0.07 2.75
CA CYS A 216 -14.54 0.05 1.40
C CYS A 216 -15.52 0.60 0.35
N ALA A 217 -16.78 0.13 0.38
CA ALA A 217 -17.82 0.56 -0.54
C ALA A 217 -18.14 2.05 -0.38
N PHE A 218 -18.21 2.54 0.87
CA PHE A 218 -18.42 3.95 1.17
C PHE A 218 -17.29 4.82 0.61
N VAL A 219 -16.03 4.50 0.90
CA VAL A 219 -14.88 5.28 0.41
C VAL A 219 -14.79 5.25 -1.12
N ALA A 220 -15.02 4.09 -1.74
CA ALA A 220 -15.06 3.98 -3.19
C ALA A 220 -16.21 4.81 -3.79
N ALA A 221 -17.42 4.72 -3.24
CA ALA A 221 -18.56 5.50 -3.71
C ALA A 221 -18.33 7.01 -3.59
N VAL A 222 -17.82 7.48 -2.45
CA VAL A 222 -17.48 8.89 -2.26
C VAL A 222 -16.40 9.34 -3.25
N SER A 223 -15.34 8.54 -3.43
CA SER A 223 -14.24 8.87 -4.34
C SER A 223 -14.71 8.96 -5.81
N PHE A 224 -15.37 7.91 -6.29
CA PHE A 224 -15.68 7.75 -7.72
C PHE A 224 -17.01 8.37 -8.16
N LEU A 225 -18.00 8.50 -7.27
CA LEU A 225 -19.33 9.02 -7.60
C LEU A 225 -19.57 10.44 -7.11
N VAL A 226 -18.73 10.96 -6.20
CA VAL A 226 -18.90 12.32 -5.64
C VAL A 226 -17.69 13.20 -5.93
N VAL A 227 -16.50 12.80 -5.46
CA VAL A 227 -15.30 13.66 -5.51
C VAL A 227 -14.79 13.82 -6.95
N PHE A 228 -14.51 12.72 -7.66
CA PHE A 228 -14.00 12.81 -9.03
C PHE A 228 -14.93 13.56 -9.99
N PRO A 229 -16.25 13.32 -10.01
CA PRO A 229 -17.17 14.09 -10.87
C PRO A 229 -17.15 15.60 -10.63
N GLN A 230 -16.92 16.05 -9.39
CA GLN A 230 -16.84 17.48 -9.06
C GLN A 230 -15.49 18.11 -9.44
N LEU A 231 -14.40 17.34 -9.40
CA LEU A 231 -13.05 17.84 -9.65
C LEU A 231 -12.60 17.70 -11.12
N ARG A 232 -13.23 16.83 -11.93
CA ARG A 232 -12.81 16.48 -13.30
C ARG A 232 -13.66 17.12 -14.40
N TYR A 233 -13.95 18.42 -14.31
CA TYR A 233 -14.92 19.07 -15.21
C TYR A 233 -14.53 19.07 -16.72
N TRP A 234 -13.26 18.86 -17.06
CA TRP A 234 -12.72 19.01 -18.43
C TRP A 234 -11.76 17.91 -18.90
N ASP A 235 -11.51 16.87 -18.10
CA ASP A 235 -10.47 15.87 -18.37
C ASP A 235 -11.07 14.48 -18.61
N ASP A 236 -10.63 13.80 -19.68
CA ASP A 236 -11.08 12.46 -20.01
C ASP A 236 -10.65 11.49 -18.90
N TYR A 237 -11.62 10.73 -18.37
CA TYR A 237 -11.42 9.81 -17.27
C TYR A 237 -10.35 8.76 -17.64
N LYS A 238 -9.11 8.85 -17.12
CA LYS A 238 -8.04 7.86 -17.39
C LYS A 238 -8.47 6.42 -17.08
N TYR A 239 -9.31 6.23 -16.08
CA TYR A 239 -9.93 4.94 -15.78
C TYR A 239 -10.93 4.48 -16.87
N ALA A 240 -11.59 5.38 -17.61
CA ALA A 240 -12.35 5.03 -18.82
C ALA A 240 -11.40 4.61 -19.95
N THR A 241 -10.20 5.19 -20.05
CA THR A 241 -9.20 4.67 -20.97
C THR A 241 -8.73 3.26 -20.56
N TYR A 242 -8.51 3.03 -19.27
CA TYR A 242 -8.00 1.75 -18.76
C TYR A 242 -9.05 0.64 -18.73
N TYR A 243 -10.31 0.98 -18.41
CA TYR A 243 -11.40 0.04 -18.16
C TYR A 243 -12.66 0.32 -18.97
N GLY A 244 -12.64 1.23 -19.95
CA GLY A 244 -13.82 1.51 -20.79
C GLY A 244 -14.30 0.31 -21.61
N TRP A 245 -13.49 -0.74 -21.73
CA TRP A 245 -13.93 -2.03 -22.25
C TRP A 245 -14.98 -2.73 -21.37
N LEU A 246 -15.12 -2.32 -20.10
CA LEU A 246 -16.17 -2.73 -19.17
C LEU A 246 -17.37 -1.76 -19.20
N GLY A 247 -17.44 -0.81 -20.14
CA GLY A 247 -18.56 0.11 -20.31
C GLY A 247 -18.30 1.53 -19.79
N ASP A 248 -19.33 2.36 -19.93
CA ASP A 248 -19.22 3.80 -19.72
C ASP A 248 -19.56 4.21 -18.29
N GLY A 249 -18.62 4.87 -17.62
CA GLY A 249 -18.78 5.40 -16.27
C GLY A 249 -18.52 4.37 -15.16
N ALA A 250 -18.22 4.88 -13.95
CA ALA A 250 -17.74 4.06 -12.84
C ALA A 250 -18.73 2.96 -12.41
N LEU A 251 -20.04 3.24 -12.42
CA LEU A 251 -21.06 2.28 -12.03
C LEU A 251 -21.16 1.10 -13.01
N ASN A 252 -21.19 1.38 -14.32
CA ASN A 252 -21.25 0.32 -15.34
C ASN A 252 -19.97 -0.51 -15.33
N ILE A 253 -18.80 0.12 -15.20
CA ILE A 253 -17.53 -0.58 -15.04
C ILE A 253 -17.59 -1.55 -13.85
N ALA A 254 -18.10 -1.10 -12.69
CA ALA A 254 -18.22 -1.94 -11.50
C ALA A 254 -19.22 -3.09 -11.67
N LEU A 255 -20.37 -2.85 -12.30
CA LEU A 255 -21.37 -3.89 -12.58
C LEU A 255 -20.83 -4.94 -13.55
N ASN A 256 -20.23 -4.50 -14.66
CA ASN A 256 -19.67 -5.37 -15.68
C ASN A 256 -18.43 -6.13 -15.20
N PHE A 257 -17.65 -5.54 -14.29
CA PHE A 257 -16.57 -6.26 -13.60
C PHE A 257 -17.10 -7.49 -12.85
N ILE A 258 -18.31 -7.44 -12.30
CA ILE A 258 -18.89 -8.58 -11.55
C ILE A 258 -19.65 -9.51 -12.51
N SER A 259 -20.36 -8.96 -13.49
CA SER A 259 -21.23 -9.75 -14.38
C SER A 259 -20.50 -10.42 -15.54
N SER A 260 -19.25 -10.07 -15.83
CA SER A 260 -18.49 -10.58 -16.99
C SER A 260 -17.23 -11.38 -16.62
N PRO A 261 -17.29 -12.43 -15.78
CA PRO A 261 -16.10 -13.15 -15.29
C PRO A 261 -15.30 -13.83 -16.41
N LEU A 262 -15.96 -14.33 -17.46
CA LEU A 262 -15.29 -14.96 -18.60
C LEU A 262 -14.48 -13.96 -19.43
N GLU A 263 -15.01 -12.75 -19.62
CA GLU A 263 -14.32 -11.68 -20.35
C GLU A 263 -13.08 -11.20 -19.60
N MET A 264 -13.14 -11.13 -18.26
CA MET A 264 -12.00 -10.80 -17.42
C MET A 264 -10.89 -11.84 -17.55
N ILE A 265 -11.22 -13.14 -17.53
CA ILE A 265 -10.25 -14.22 -17.72
C ILE A 265 -9.61 -14.11 -19.12
N GLY A 266 -10.41 -13.85 -20.15
CA GLY A 266 -9.91 -13.57 -21.49
C GLY A 266 -8.95 -12.39 -21.52
N LYS A 267 -9.27 -11.30 -20.82
CA LYS A 267 -8.43 -10.10 -20.74
C LYS A 267 -7.11 -10.34 -20.00
N LEU A 268 -7.10 -11.15 -18.95
CA LEU A 268 -5.89 -11.49 -18.18
C LEU A 268 -4.90 -12.33 -18.99
N THR A 269 -5.42 -13.14 -19.92
CA THR A 269 -4.62 -14.04 -20.77
C THR A 269 -4.21 -13.39 -22.10
N GLN A 270 -4.67 -12.17 -22.38
CA GLN A 270 -4.29 -11.41 -23.57
C GLN A 270 -2.95 -10.68 -23.38
N GLY A 271 -1.94 -11.09 -24.14
CA GLY A 271 -0.66 -10.40 -24.27
C GLY A 271 0.47 -11.00 -23.41
N GLY A 272 1.59 -11.33 -24.05
CA GLY A 272 2.73 -12.00 -23.40
C GLY A 272 3.35 -11.22 -22.24
N ALA A 273 3.28 -9.88 -22.25
CA ALA A 273 3.78 -9.02 -21.17
C ALA A 273 3.02 -9.24 -19.85
N ARG A 274 1.70 -9.44 -19.90
CA ARG A 274 0.86 -9.68 -18.71
C ARG A 274 1.18 -11.01 -18.05
N ILE A 275 1.35 -12.06 -18.88
CA ILE A 275 1.74 -13.39 -18.41
C ILE A 275 3.12 -13.35 -17.76
N LYS A 276 4.09 -12.64 -18.38
CA LYS A 276 5.43 -12.44 -17.79
C LYS A 276 5.37 -11.69 -16.47
N ALA A 277 4.51 -10.69 -16.34
CA ALA A 277 4.33 -9.94 -15.11
C ALA A 277 3.72 -10.82 -14.00
N TRP A 278 2.71 -11.63 -14.30
CA TRP A 278 2.15 -12.63 -13.38
C TRP A 278 3.19 -13.64 -12.91
N TYR A 279 3.96 -14.18 -13.84
CA TYR A 279 5.00 -15.15 -13.54
C TYR A 279 6.08 -14.53 -12.63
N SER A 280 6.58 -13.35 -12.98
CA SER A 280 7.62 -12.66 -12.21
C SER A 280 7.13 -12.29 -10.80
N PHE A 281 5.89 -11.80 -10.70
CA PHE A 281 5.26 -11.47 -9.42
C PHE A 281 5.08 -12.71 -8.54
N SER A 282 4.59 -13.81 -9.11
CA SER A 282 4.39 -15.08 -8.38
C SER A 282 5.71 -15.72 -7.96
N LEU A 283 6.71 -15.69 -8.84
CA LEU A 283 8.04 -16.23 -8.61
C LEU A 283 8.75 -15.49 -7.46
N GLN A 284 8.57 -14.16 -7.35
CA GLN A 284 9.15 -13.35 -6.27
C GLN A 284 8.71 -13.84 -4.88
N TYR A 285 7.52 -14.43 -4.76
CA TYR A 285 7.00 -14.99 -3.51
C TYR A 285 7.10 -16.51 -3.45
N GLY A 286 7.89 -17.14 -4.32
CA GLY A 286 8.08 -18.60 -4.38
C GLY A 286 6.77 -19.36 -4.59
N PHE A 287 5.78 -18.74 -5.24
CA PHE A 287 4.43 -19.27 -5.41
C PHE A 287 3.69 -19.60 -4.09
N LEU A 288 4.16 -19.11 -2.94
CA LEU A 288 3.53 -19.36 -1.63
C LEU A 288 2.05 -18.96 -1.57
N PRO A 289 1.60 -17.83 -2.16
CA PRO A 289 0.18 -17.46 -2.11
C PRO A 289 -0.74 -18.49 -2.79
N PHE A 290 -0.22 -19.33 -3.69
CA PHE A 290 -0.98 -20.37 -4.40
C PHE A 290 -1.22 -21.63 -3.57
N LEU A 291 -0.57 -21.75 -2.42
CA LEU A 291 -0.78 -22.88 -1.50
C LEU A 291 -2.10 -22.76 -0.71
N SER A 292 -2.81 -21.64 -0.82
CA SER A 292 -4.10 -21.41 -0.14
C SER A 292 -5.07 -20.67 -1.05
N PRO A 293 -6.33 -21.13 -1.20
CA PRO A 293 -7.37 -20.39 -1.93
C PRO A 293 -7.59 -18.96 -1.40
N ILE A 294 -7.45 -18.77 -0.09
CA ILE A 294 -7.55 -17.43 0.52
C ILE A 294 -6.31 -16.59 0.21
N GLY A 295 -5.12 -17.21 0.24
CA GLY A 295 -3.88 -16.55 -0.18
C GLY A 295 -3.95 -16.08 -1.63
N MET A 296 -4.50 -16.90 -2.51
CA MET A 296 -4.80 -16.53 -3.89
C MET A 296 -5.78 -15.36 -3.94
N ALA A 297 -6.95 -15.46 -3.31
CA ALA A 297 -7.94 -14.38 -3.35
C ALA A 297 -7.37 -13.03 -2.85
N MET A 298 -6.59 -13.04 -1.77
CA MET A 298 -5.94 -11.85 -1.22
C MET A 298 -4.84 -11.28 -2.12
N LEU A 299 -4.20 -12.11 -2.95
CA LEU A 299 -3.20 -11.67 -3.93
C LEU A 299 -3.85 -11.17 -5.22
N PHE A 300 -4.83 -11.91 -5.74
CA PHE A 300 -5.47 -11.64 -7.01
C PHE A 300 -6.29 -10.36 -6.95
N LEU A 301 -7.16 -10.19 -5.95
CA LEU A 301 -8.08 -9.05 -5.91
C LEU A 301 -7.38 -7.68 -5.99
N PRO A 302 -6.33 -7.41 -5.18
CA PRO A 302 -5.65 -6.12 -5.25
C PRO A 302 -4.75 -5.97 -6.48
N SER A 303 -4.32 -7.08 -7.10
CA SER A 303 -3.47 -7.03 -8.29
C SER A 303 -4.27 -6.97 -9.60
N MET A 304 -5.59 -7.22 -9.56
CA MET A 304 -6.49 -7.13 -10.72
C MET A 304 -6.41 -5.77 -11.40
N GLU A 305 -6.25 -4.67 -10.66
CA GLU A 305 -6.08 -3.33 -11.23
C GLU A 305 -4.91 -3.31 -12.22
N LEU A 306 -3.74 -3.79 -11.76
CA LEU A 306 -2.52 -3.85 -12.56
C LEU A 306 -2.77 -4.63 -13.85
N PHE A 307 -3.38 -5.82 -13.78
CA PHE A 307 -3.44 -6.76 -14.90
C PHE A 307 -4.63 -6.57 -15.85
N LEU A 308 -5.72 -5.96 -15.39
CA LEU A 308 -6.91 -5.72 -16.21
C LEU A 308 -6.86 -4.37 -16.94
N SER A 309 -5.97 -3.45 -16.53
CA SER A 309 -5.80 -2.16 -17.19
C SER A 309 -5.38 -2.33 -18.66
N ASN A 310 -5.84 -1.44 -19.55
CA ASN A 310 -5.37 -1.38 -20.94
C ASN A 310 -3.93 -0.83 -21.08
N TYR A 311 -3.27 -0.46 -19.98
CA TYR A 311 -1.96 0.23 -19.99
C TYR A 311 -0.78 -0.63 -20.43
N TRP A 312 -0.97 -1.95 -20.58
CA TRP A 312 0.03 -2.89 -21.11
C TRP A 312 0.25 -2.81 -22.63
N ARG A 313 -0.31 -1.80 -23.30
CA ARG A 313 -0.02 -1.51 -24.72
C ARG A 313 1.19 -0.59 -24.83
N MET A 314 2.35 -1.09 -24.43
CA MET A 314 3.68 -0.64 -24.90
C MET A 314 4.60 -1.86 -24.94
#